data_AF-A0A7Y7YU73-F1
#
_entry.id   AF-A0A7Y7YU73-F1
#
_cell.length_a   1.000
_cell.length_b   1.000
_cell.length_c   1.000
_cell.angle_alpha   90.00
_cell.angle_beta   90.00
_cell.angle_gamma   90.00
#
_symmetry.space_group_name_H-M   'P 1'
#
loop_
_entity.id
_entity.type
_entity.pdbx_description
1 polymer ?
#
loop_
_entity_poly.entity_id
_entity_poly.type
_entity_poly.pdbx_seq_one_letter_code
_entity_poly.pdbx_strand_id
1 'polypeptide(L)' 'MTAWRDLFAVADNKMDAEDKYFGLLRRADAMELAELITSDEWVLLVKEAGTLLASTAECMGGKG' A
#
# COMPACT_ATOMS: atom_id res chain seq x y z
N MET A 1 -6.66 10.81 4.55
CA MET A 1 -6.11 10.01 3.42
C MET A 1 -4.65 10.27 3.09
N THR A 2 -3.98 11.31 3.63
CA THR A 2 -2.56 11.59 3.32
C THR A 2 -1.58 10.59 3.92
N ALA A 3 -1.87 10.05 5.11
CA ALA A 3 -0.98 9.10 5.79
C ALA A 3 -0.68 7.81 4.98
N TRP A 4 -1.63 7.36 4.14
CA TRP A 4 -1.47 6.17 3.31
C TRP A 4 -0.47 6.39 2.16
N ARG A 5 -0.60 7.53 1.46
CA ARG A 5 0.25 7.89 0.32
C ARG A 5 1.66 8.30 0.75
N ASP A 6 1.80 8.99 1.88
CA ASP A 6 3.10 9.36 2.44
C ASP A 6 3.94 8.13 2.84
N LEU A 7 3.30 7.12 3.43
CA LEU A 7 3.95 5.84 3.75
C LEU A 7 4.39 5.08 2.50
N PHE A 8 3.61 5.16 1.42
CA PHE A 8 4.00 4.60 0.12
C PHE A 8 5.27 5.27 -0.42
N ALA A 9 5.38 6.60 -0.27
CA ALA A 9 6.56 7.35 -0.70
C ALA A 9 7.80 7.09 0.18
N VAL A 10 7.63 6.88 1.50
CA VAL A 10 8.72 6.55 2.43
C VAL A 10 9.32 5.17 2.17
N ALA A 11 8.58 4.25 1.55
CA ALA A 11 9.07 2.91 1.23
C ALA A 11 10.05 2.87 0.04
N ASP A 12 10.35 4.01 -0.59
CA ASP A 12 11.26 4.11 -1.71
C ASP A 12 12.73 4.12 -1.25
N ASN A 13 13.40 2.95 -1.38
CA ASN A 13 14.80 2.80 -1.84
C ASN A 13 15.34 1.36 -1.67
N LYS A 14 14.76 0.50 -0.80
CA LYS A 14 15.32 -0.87 -0.56
C LYS A 14 14.34 -2.00 -0.23
N MET A 15 13.05 -1.72 -0.04
CA MET A 15 12.09 -2.76 0.35
C MET A 15 11.47 -3.44 -0.86
N ASP A 16 11.50 -4.77 -0.86
CA ASP A 16 10.82 -5.60 -1.84
C ASP A 16 9.34 -5.24 -1.97
N ALA A 17 8.80 -5.42 -3.17
CA ALA A 17 7.39 -5.12 -3.46
C ALA A 17 6.43 -5.83 -2.47
N GLU A 18 6.81 -7.02 -2.02
CA GLU A 18 6.07 -7.80 -1.04
C GLU A 18 6.06 -7.13 0.34
N ASP A 19 7.20 -6.65 0.82
CA ASP A 19 7.32 -5.98 2.13
C ASP A 19 6.55 -4.65 2.16
N LYS A 20 6.55 -3.93 1.02
CA LYS A 20 5.72 -2.72 0.81
C LYS A 20 4.24 -3.03 0.96
N TYR A 21 3.77 -4.10 0.32
CA TYR A 21 2.36 -4.53 0.38
C TYR A 21 1.97 -4.98 1.79
N PHE A 22 2.81 -5.75 2.46
CA PHE A 22 2.60 -6.17 3.86
C PHE A 22 2.55 -4.97 4.81
N GLY A 23 3.38 -3.94 4.60
CA GLY A 23 3.34 -2.71 5.37
C GLY A 23 1.99 -1.98 5.27
N LEU A 24 1.42 -1.93 4.06
CA LEU A 24 0.12 -1.32 3.80
C LEU A 24 -1.02 -2.13 4.41
N LEU A 25 -1.00 -3.46 4.26
CA LEU A 25 -1.95 -4.38 4.89
C LEU A 25 -1.98 -4.21 6.41
N ARG A 26 -0.81 -4.22 7.07
CA ARG A 26 -0.71 -4.04 8.53
C ARG A 26 -1.28 -2.70 8.98
N ARG A 27 -1.14 -1.65 8.15
CA ARG A 27 -1.70 -0.32 8.44
C ARG A 27 -3.22 -0.29 8.27
N ALA A 28 -3.73 -0.90 7.22
CA ALA A 28 -5.18 -1.05 7.02
C ALA A 28 -5.81 -1.83 8.18
N ASP A 29 -5.17 -2.92 8.60
CA ASP A 29 -5.58 -3.73 9.75
C ASP A 29 -5.58 -2.91 11.05
N ALA A 30 -4.52 -2.13 11.30
CA ALA A 30 -4.46 -1.22 12.45
C ALA A 30 -5.53 -0.13 12.41
N MET A 31 -5.97 0.32 11.23
CA MET A 31 -7.06 1.28 11.09
C MET A 31 -8.43 0.64 11.31
N GLU A 32 -8.63 -0.62 10.89
CA GLU A 32 -9.85 -1.39 11.18
C GLU A 32 -9.96 -1.68 12.68
N LEU A 33 -8.86 -2.11 13.31
CA LEU A 33 -8.79 -2.34 14.77
C LEU A 33 -8.99 -1.07 15.60
N ALA A 34 -8.63 0.09 15.04
CA ALA A 34 -8.88 1.40 15.66
C ALA A 34 -10.30 1.94 15.35
N GLU A 35 -11.15 1.14 14.68
CA GLU A 35 -12.51 1.52 14.24
C GLU A 35 -12.52 2.79 13.36
N LEU A 36 -11.41 3.12 12.71
CA LEU A 36 -11.26 4.28 11.84
C LEU A 36 -11.80 4.03 10.43
N ILE A 37 -11.85 2.76 10.03
CA ILE A 37 -12.39 2.29 8.75
C ILE A 37 -13.27 1.06 9.00
N THR A 38 -14.18 0.78 8.06
CA THR A 38 -14.97 -0.46 8.05
C THR A 38 -14.25 -1.53 7.23
N SER A 39 -14.67 -2.79 7.38
CA SER A 39 -14.09 -3.89 6.61
C SER A 39 -14.26 -3.73 5.08
N ASP A 40 -15.30 -3.02 4.63
CA ASP A 40 -15.47 -2.69 3.21
C ASP A 40 -14.40 -1.69 2.72
N GLU A 41 -14.14 -0.64 3.51
CA GLU A 41 -13.07 0.34 3.26
C GLU A 41 -11.68 -0.30 3.34
N TRP A 42 -11.48 -1.30 4.21
CA TRP A 42 -10.25 -2.09 4.28
C TRP A 42 -9.97 -2.81 2.96
N VAL A 43 -10.99 -3.47 2.37
CA VAL A 43 -10.84 -4.15 1.08
C VAL A 43 -10.49 -3.15 -0.04
N LEU A 44 -11.07 -1.95 -0.02
CA LEU A 44 -10.75 -0.89 -0.99
C LEU A 44 -9.30 -0.41 -0.84
N LEU A 45 -8.83 -0.20 0.38
CA LEU A 45 -7.44 0.19 0.67
C LEU A 45 -6.44 -0.89 0.22
N VAL A 46 -6.74 -2.17 0.48
CA VAL A 46 -5.89 -3.29 0.07
C VAL A 46 -5.83 -3.39 -1.47
N LYS A 47 -6.95 -3.21 -2.17
CA LYS A 47 -6.98 -3.12 -3.64
C LYS A 47 -6.14 -1.95 -4.16
N GLU A 48 -6.29 -0.76 -3.57
CA GLU A 48 -5.53 0.43 -3.96
C GLU A 48 -4.03 0.22 -3.77
N ALA A 49 -3.61 -0.39 -2.65
CA ALA A 49 -2.21 -0.79 -2.42
C ALA A 49 -1.69 -1.74 -3.50
N GLY A 50 -2.48 -2.75 -3.89
CA GLY A 50 -2.12 -3.68 -4.96
C GLY A 50 -1.94 -2.97 -6.31
N THR A 51 -2.83 -2.04 -6.65
CA THR A 51 -2.74 -1.25 -7.89
C THR A 51 -1.55 -0.30 -7.89
N LEU A 52 -1.27 0.39 -6.78
CA LEU A 52 -0.12 1.28 -6.63
C LEU A 52 1.20 0.52 -6.72
N LEU A 53 1.26 -0.68 -6.13
CA LEU A 53 2.42 -1.56 -6.22
C LEU A 53 2.66 -2.03 -7.66
N ALA A 54 1.61 -2.52 -8.33
CA ALA A 54 1.68 -2.94 -9.73
C ALA A 54 2.12 -1.78 -10.63
N SER A 55 1.54 -0.58 -10.46
CA SER A 55 1.93 0.61 -11.23
C SER A 55 3.39 1.03 -11.00
N THR A 56 3.89 0.90 -9.76
CA THR A 56 5.29 1.19 -9.44
C THR A 56 6.24 0.13 -10.02
N ALA A 57 5.84 -1.14 -10.00
CA ALA A 57 6.58 -2.23 -10.62
C ALA A 57 6.61 -2.11 -12.16
N GLU A 58 5.50 -1.71 -12.78
CA GLU A 58 5.43 -1.46 -14.21
C GLU A 58 6.26 -0.24 -14.64
N CYS A 59 6.40 0.78 -13.78
CA CYS A 59 7.25 1.94 -14.05
C CYS A 59 8.76 1.62 -13.96
N MET A 60 9.17 0.70 -13.08
CA MET A 60 10.56 0.20 -13.00
C MET A 60 10.86 -0.98 -13.94
N GLY A 61 9.85 -1.51 -14.62
CA GLY A 61 9.94 -2.64 -15.57
C GLY A 61 10.22 -2.25 -17.02
N GLY A 62 10.61 -1.01 -17.29
CA GLY A 62 11.00 -0.53 -18.62
C GLY A 62 12.29 -1.18 -19.12
N LYS A 63 12.21 -2.39 -19.66
CA LYS A 63 13.15 -2.85 -20.69
C LYS A 63 12.78 -2.17 -22.00
N GLY A 64 13.44 -1.05 -22.28
CA GLY A 64 13.77 -0.66 -23.65
C GLY A 64 14.84 -1.57 -24.23
#